data_AF-A0A963BC73-F1
#
_entry.id   AF-A0A963BC73-F1
#
_cell.length_a   1.000
_cell.length_b   1.000
_cell.length_c   1.000
_cell.angle_alpha   90.00
_cell.angle_beta   90.00
_cell.angle_gamma   90.00
#
_symmetry.space_group_name_H-M   'P 1'
#
loop_
_entity.id
_entity.type
_entity.pdbx_description
1 polymer ?
#
loop_
_entity_poly.entity_id
_entity_poly.type
_entity_poly.pdbx_seq_one_letter_code
_entity_poly.pdbx_strand_id
1 'polypeptide(L)'
;MSEILFQPLGNPTAAGEGLSTIADIDPRLTRTHYFDGRLLTAEDLTRDQIYLDQRLRELGRVLGSGIMSGLELSFDRFTGLLTLQPGQALTPAGRVLELGSQLIVNLGDRALISQLNDGNYRRFNRALYAVVLRYADVATDIAEVFPKDLGARRGSEYALITESVQLGLVPLPIPLPQQSALQIRARLMRELLGNEQLLGLLPEDAVGLGVLAIQNDTPQWLDAELLRQPMRAEPALGDLQSDLARQYELLLADILSARRSGGLNGDFHAADYFSLLPPVGTLPKEALDPVNGRQGYFPENYQVAIAPIRQSDVALIQ
;
A
#
# COMPACT_ATOMS: atom_id res chain seq x y z
N MET A 1 24.81 -33.10 3.67
CA MET A 1 23.76 -33.92 4.32
C MET A 1 23.59 -33.34 5.71
N SER A 2 22.50 -32.63 5.96
CA SER A 2 22.15 -32.10 7.28
C SER A 2 21.49 -33.23 8.08
N GLU A 3 22.12 -33.63 9.19
CA GLU A 3 21.53 -34.61 10.10
C GLU A 3 20.29 -34.00 10.75
N ILE A 4 19.12 -34.58 10.46
CA ILE A 4 17.87 -34.24 11.13
C ILE A 4 17.85 -35.01 12.45
N LEU A 5 18.12 -34.31 13.56
CA LEU A 5 17.96 -34.83 14.91
C LEU A 5 16.47 -34.80 15.29
N PHE A 6 15.79 -35.93 15.12
CA PHE A 6 14.46 -36.16 15.66
C PHE A 6 14.58 -36.84 17.04
N GLN A 7 14.16 -36.14 18.10
CA GLN A 7 14.14 -36.70 19.46
C GLN A 7 12.68 -36.87 19.91
N PRO A 8 12.22 -38.08 20.23
CA PRO A 8 10.87 -38.29 20.73
C PRO A 8 10.73 -37.64 22.12
N LEU A 9 9.68 -36.85 22.30
CA LEU A 9 9.38 -36.19 23.58
C LEU A 9 9.02 -37.26 24.64
N GLY A 10 10.02 -37.69 25.40
CA GLY A 10 9.85 -38.38 26.68
C GLY A 10 9.34 -37.42 27.76
N ASN A 11 8.94 -38.00 28.90
CA ASN A 11 8.23 -37.33 30.00
C ASN A 11 8.76 -35.89 30.28
N PRO A 12 7.91 -34.84 30.13
CA PRO A 12 8.35 -33.44 30.02
C PRO A 12 8.97 -32.85 31.31
N THR A 13 8.93 -33.59 32.42
CA THR A 13 9.49 -33.19 33.72
C THR A 13 11.01 -33.37 33.86
N ALA A 14 11.69 -34.05 32.92
CA ALA A 14 13.13 -34.32 33.01
C ALA A 14 14.00 -33.54 31.98
N ALA A 15 13.41 -32.71 31.11
CA ALA A 15 14.10 -32.12 29.97
C ALA A 15 14.60 -30.66 30.19
N GLY A 16 14.76 -30.23 31.44
CA GLY A 16 14.98 -28.82 31.79
C GLY A 16 16.34 -28.21 31.41
N GLU A 17 17.40 -28.99 31.22
CA GLU A 17 18.76 -28.44 31.08
C GLU A 17 19.40 -28.56 29.69
N GLY A 18 18.76 -29.25 28.73
CA GLY A 18 19.37 -29.52 27.40
C GLY A 18 18.68 -28.88 26.19
N LEU A 19 17.51 -28.27 26.36
CA LEU A 19 16.68 -27.83 25.23
C LEU A 19 17.11 -26.50 24.59
N SER A 20 17.89 -25.67 25.29
CA SER A 20 18.35 -24.38 24.76
C SER A 20 19.35 -24.51 23.61
N THR A 21 19.98 -25.67 23.44
CA THR A 21 20.90 -25.94 22.32
C THR A 21 20.20 -26.60 21.13
N ILE A 22 18.93 -27.02 21.28
CA ILE A 22 18.17 -27.80 20.29
C ILE A 22 16.96 -27.02 19.74
N ALA A 23 16.43 -26.05 20.49
CA ALA A 23 15.28 -25.26 20.08
C ALA A 23 15.71 -24.01 19.29
N ASP A 24 15.01 -23.74 18.18
CA ASP A 24 15.04 -22.44 17.51
C ASP A 24 14.24 -21.45 18.38
N ILE A 25 14.95 -20.62 19.14
CA ILE A 25 14.36 -19.65 20.05
C ILE A 25 14.18 -18.33 19.30
N ASP A 26 12.94 -17.97 18.97
CA ASP A 26 12.63 -16.62 18.49
C ASP A 26 12.61 -15.64 19.69
N PRO A 27 13.56 -14.70 19.78
CA PRO A 27 13.58 -13.73 20.86
C PRO A 27 12.33 -12.83 20.89
N ARG A 28 11.63 -12.66 19.76
CA ARG A 28 10.38 -11.87 19.66
C ARG A 28 9.16 -12.62 20.16
N LEU A 29 9.23 -13.95 20.25
CA LEU A 29 8.21 -14.81 20.86
C LEU A 29 8.57 -15.22 22.30
N THR A 30 9.46 -14.47 22.94
CA THR A 30 9.81 -14.66 24.34
C THR A 30 8.93 -13.79 25.23
N ARG A 31 8.37 -14.36 26.30
CA ARG A 31 7.53 -13.65 27.27
C ARG A 31 8.10 -13.73 28.69
N THR A 32 7.72 -12.77 29.52
CA THR A 32 8.09 -12.77 30.94
C THR A 32 7.40 -13.92 31.67
N HIS A 33 8.18 -14.74 32.39
CA HIS A 33 7.65 -15.75 33.29
C HIS A 33 7.35 -15.13 34.66
N TYR A 34 6.07 -15.01 34.99
CA TYR A 34 5.57 -14.46 36.25
C TYR A 34 5.56 -15.53 37.35
N PHE A 35 6.11 -15.19 38.51
CA PHE A 35 6.08 -16.01 39.71
C PHE A 35 6.16 -15.13 40.96
N ASP A 36 5.69 -15.67 42.09
CA ASP A 36 5.63 -14.93 43.35
C ASP A 36 7.03 -14.53 43.83
N GLY A 37 7.18 -13.26 44.21
CA GLY A 37 8.45 -12.70 44.69
C GLY A 37 9.36 -12.13 43.59
N ARG A 38 8.99 -12.21 42.31
CA ARG A 38 9.68 -11.51 41.22
C ARG A 38 9.35 -10.01 41.24
N LEU A 39 10.37 -9.15 41.18
CA LEU A 39 10.19 -7.72 40.93
C LEU A 39 9.93 -7.48 39.44
N LEU A 40 8.88 -6.74 39.12
CA LEU A 40 8.53 -6.40 37.75
C LEU A 40 9.27 -5.15 37.27
N THR A 41 9.84 -5.20 36.08
CA THR A 41 10.57 -4.07 35.47
C THR A 41 9.88 -3.57 34.21
N ALA A 42 10.26 -2.36 33.75
CA ALA A 42 9.80 -1.85 32.46
C ALA A 42 10.20 -2.77 31.30
N GLU A 43 11.41 -3.36 31.36
CA GLU A 43 11.88 -4.31 30.33
C GLU A 43 10.99 -5.55 30.27
N ASP A 44 10.51 -6.05 31.41
CA ASP A 44 9.60 -7.20 31.46
C ASP A 44 8.25 -6.91 30.80
N LEU A 45 7.71 -5.70 31.01
CA LEU A 45 6.46 -5.24 30.40
C LEU A 45 6.63 -4.97 28.90
N THR A 46 7.72 -4.32 28.50
CA THR A 46 8.03 -4.08 27.08
C THR A 46 8.20 -5.41 26.32
N ARG A 47 8.83 -6.41 26.94
CA ARG A 47 8.95 -7.76 26.35
C ARG A 47 7.59 -8.39 26.09
N ASP A 48 6.66 -8.27 27.04
CA ASP A 48 5.31 -8.80 26.86
C ASP A 48 4.50 -8.02 25.80
N GLN A 49 4.68 -6.70 25.69
CA GLN A 49 4.08 -5.90 24.61
C GLN A 49 4.58 -6.37 23.25
N ILE A 50 5.90 -6.57 23.08
CA ILE A 50 6.50 -7.08 21.84
C ILE A 50 5.97 -8.49 21.52
N TYR A 51 5.90 -9.38 22.52
CA TYR A 51 5.36 -10.72 22.35
C TYR A 51 3.92 -10.70 21.82
N LEU A 52 3.05 -9.89 22.44
CA LEU A 52 1.64 -9.78 22.03
C LEU A 52 1.50 -9.15 20.64
N ASP A 53 2.24 -8.08 20.34
CA ASP A 53 2.26 -7.46 19.02
C ASP A 53 2.70 -8.46 17.93
N GLN A 54 3.76 -9.24 18.21
CA GLN A 54 4.24 -10.26 17.28
C GLN A 54 3.18 -11.35 17.04
N ARG A 55 2.46 -11.79 18.08
CA ARG A 55 1.35 -12.75 17.94
C ARG A 55 0.20 -12.19 17.12
N LEU A 56 -0.13 -10.92 17.28
CA LEU A 56 -1.18 -10.26 16.48
C LEU A 56 -0.75 -10.12 15.02
N ARG A 57 0.52 -9.77 14.77
CA ARG A 57 1.10 -9.73 13.43
C ARG A 57 1.08 -11.10 12.75
N GLU A 58 1.35 -12.19 13.48
CA GLU A 58 1.22 -13.56 12.94
C GLU A 58 -0.21 -13.84 12.45
N LEU A 59 -1.22 -13.47 13.24
CA LEU A 59 -2.63 -13.60 12.82
C LEU A 59 -2.94 -12.72 11.61
N GLY A 60 -2.48 -11.46 11.61
CA GLY A 60 -2.67 -10.54 10.49
C GLY A 60 -2.08 -11.08 9.18
N ARG A 61 -0.88 -11.66 9.22
CA ARG A 61 -0.26 -12.28 8.04
C ARG A 61 -1.09 -13.41 7.43
N VAL A 62 -1.81 -14.17 8.26
CA VAL A 62 -2.73 -15.22 7.79
C VAL A 62 -3.97 -14.64 7.12
N LEU A 63 -4.44 -13.47 7.55
CA LEU A 63 -5.60 -12.79 6.97
C LEU A 63 -5.32 -12.12 5.61
N GLY A 64 -4.04 -12.00 5.23
CA GLY A 64 -3.59 -11.36 4.00
C GLY A 64 -3.15 -9.92 4.21
N SER A 65 -3.07 -9.15 3.13
CA SER A 65 -2.71 -7.72 3.17
C SER A 65 -3.44 -6.94 2.10
N GLY A 66 -3.53 -5.63 2.28
CA GLY A 66 -4.22 -4.72 1.37
C GLY A 66 -5.17 -3.77 2.09
N ILE A 67 -5.92 -3.01 1.31
CA ILE A 67 -6.86 -2.00 1.79
C ILE A 67 -8.20 -2.65 2.08
N MET A 68 -8.69 -2.48 3.30
CA MET A 68 -9.99 -3.00 3.74
C MET A 68 -11.12 -2.07 3.33
N SER A 69 -10.94 -0.77 3.56
CA SER A 69 -11.95 0.26 3.27
C SER A 69 -11.32 1.65 3.25
N GLY A 70 -11.94 2.58 2.52
CA GLY A 70 -11.52 3.98 2.49
C GLY A 70 -10.11 4.17 1.90
N LEU A 71 -9.33 5.08 2.48
CA LEU A 71 -7.96 5.39 2.02
C LEU A 71 -7.92 5.85 0.56
N GLU A 72 -8.95 6.55 0.08
CA GLU A 72 -8.94 7.15 -1.25
C GLU A 72 -7.89 8.27 -1.31
N LEU A 73 -6.94 8.12 -2.24
CA LEU A 73 -5.86 9.07 -2.45
C LEU A 73 -6.20 9.99 -3.64
N SER A 74 -6.05 11.29 -3.44
CA SER A 74 -6.20 12.28 -4.51
C SER A 74 -5.06 13.30 -4.48
N PHE A 75 -4.77 13.87 -5.64
CA PHE A 75 -3.71 14.87 -5.80
C PHE A 75 -4.23 16.05 -6.61
N ASP A 76 -4.09 17.25 -6.05
CA ASP A 76 -4.33 18.49 -6.76
C ASP A 76 -2.99 19.08 -7.23
N ARG A 77 -2.79 19.03 -8.55
CA ARG A 77 -1.58 19.55 -9.20
C ARG A 77 -1.39 21.06 -9.09
N PHE A 78 -2.45 21.83 -8.84
CA PHE A 78 -2.37 23.29 -8.79
C PHE A 78 -1.95 23.77 -7.40
N THR A 79 -2.48 23.13 -6.35
CA THR A 79 -2.14 23.45 -4.96
C THR A 79 -0.95 22.63 -4.44
N GLY A 80 -0.63 21.50 -5.09
CA GLY A 80 0.40 20.56 -4.63
C GLY A 80 -0.05 19.69 -3.45
N LEU A 81 -1.36 19.69 -3.15
CA LEU A 81 -1.92 18.95 -2.03
C LEU A 81 -2.19 17.49 -2.41
N LEU A 82 -1.65 16.60 -1.60
CA LEU A 82 -1.95 15.17 -1.59
C LEU A 82 -2.90 14.90 -0.43
N THR A 83 -4.09 14.38 -0.71
CA THR A 83 -5.15 14.17 0.27
C THR A 83 -5.50 12.68 0.33
N LEU A 84 -5.52 12.14 1.54
CA LEU A 84 -5.90 10.77 1.83
C LEU A 84 -7.15 10.76 2.73
N GLN A 85 -8.21 10.10 2.28
CA GLN A 85 -9.43 9.94 3.08
C GLN A 85 -9.25 8.91 4.20
N PRO A 86 -10.03 9.01 5.29
CA PRO A 86 -10.06 8.00 6.35
C PRO A 86 -10.26 6.59 5.80
N GLY A 87 -9.76 5.60 6.52
CA GLY A 87 -9.89 4.20 6.11
C GLY A 87 -8.95 3.27 6.86
N GLN A 88 -8.98 2.00 6.48
CA GLN A 88 -8.25 0.94 7.14
C GLN A 88 -7.57 0.01 6.14
N ALA A 89 -6.40 -0.49 6.52
CA ALA A 89 -5.64 -1.46 5.73
C ALA A 89 -4.88 -2.43 6.63
N LEU A 90 -4.42 -3.53 6.04
CA LEU A 90 -3.58 -4.53 6.68
C LEU A 90 -2.27 -4.62 5.91
N THR A 91 -1.14 -4.46 6.60
CA THR A 91 0.19 -4.51 5.98
C THR A 91 0.64 -5.94 5.72
N PRO A 92 1.58 -6.19 4.80
CA PRO A 92 2.23 -7.50 4.63
C PRO A 92 2.85 -8.05 5.92
N ALA A 93 3.31 -7.18 6.83
CA ALA A 93 3.83 -7.59 8.13
C ALA A 93 2.74 -8.04 9.12
N GLY A 94 1.45 -7.94 8.74
CA GLY A 94 0.30 -8.34 9.55
C GLY A 94 -0.21 -7.26 10.50
N ARG A 95 0.13 -5.99 10.26
CA ARG A 95 -0.29 -4.88 11.13
C ARG A 95 -1.47 -4.12 10.53
N VAL A 96 -2.46 -3.82 11.36
CA VAL A 96 -3.58 -2.96 10.97
C VAL A 96 -3.11 -1.50 10.94
N LEU A 97 -3.42 -0.80 9.85
CA LEU A 97 -3.29 0.64 9.73
C LEU A 97 -4.69 1.24 9.76
N GLU A 98 -4.90 2.20 10.66
CA GLU A 98 -6.15 2.93 10.76
C GLU A 98 -5.90 4.44 10.65
N LEU A 99 -6.58 5.06 9.69
CA LEU A 99 -6.60 6.51 9.53
C LEU A 99 -8.00 7.01 9.90
N GLY A 100 -8.14 7.58 11.09
CA GLY A 100 -9.44 8.05 11.61
C GLY A 100 -9.92 9.40 11.04
N SER A 101 -9.03 10.20 10.46
CA SER A 101 -9.35 11.52 9.91
C SER A 101 -8.58 11.79 8.62
N GLN A 102 -9.08 12.72 7.81
CA GLN A 102 -8.44 13.05 6.54
C GLN A 102 -7.01 13.56 6.76
N LEU A 103 -6.06 13.00 6.02
CA LEU A 103 -4.66 13.40 6.05
C LEU A 103 -4.34 14.22 4.79
N ILE A 104 -3.80 15.42 4.99
CA ILE A 104 -3.42 16.34 3.90
C ILE A 104 -1.93 16.61 4.01
N VAL A 105 -1.21 16.43 2.91
CA VAL A 105 0.23 16.71 2.80
C VAL A 105 0.46 17.66 1.64
N ASN A 106 1.13 18.79 1.91
CA ASN A 106 1.57 19.70 0.85
C ASN A 106 2.93 19.26 0.31
N LEU A 107 2.94 18.66 -0.89
CA LEU A 107 4.17 18.22 -1.54
C LEU A 107 5.02 19.38 -2.09
N GLY A 108 4.54 20.62 -2.03
CA GLY A 108 5.29 21.84 -2.32
C GLY A 108 5.99 22.45 -1.10
N ASP A 109 5.64 22.04 0.12
CA ASP A 109 6.24 22.59 1.34
C ASP A 109 7.60 21.96 1.65
N ARG A 110 8.63 22.46 0.95
CA ARG A 110 10.01 21.97 1.06
C ARG A 110 10.61 22.19 2.45
N ALA A 111 10.19 23.23 3.16
CA ALA A 111 10.71 23.53 4.49
C ALA A 111 10.19 22.50 5.49
N LEU A 112 8.88 22.25 5.48
CA LEU A 112 8.26 21.24 6.33
C LEU A 112 8.77 19.83 6.00
N ILE A 113 8.85 19.46 4.72
CA ILE A 113 9.40 18.16 4.30
C ILE A 113 10.83 17.98 4.81
N SER A 114 11.68 18.99 4.64
CA SER A 114 13.06 18.92 5.13
C SER A 114 13.14 18.84 6.65
N GLN A 115 12.28 19.56 7.38
CA GLN A 115 12.23 19.52 8.84
C GLN A 115 11.78 18.15 9.37
N LEU A 116 10.78 17.54 8.73
CA LEU A 116 10.28 16.21 9.09
C LEU A 116 11.23 15.07 8.74
N ASN A 117 12.30 15.34 7.99
CA ASN A 117 13.27 14.34 7.52
C ASN A 117 14.71 14.69 7.93
N ASP A 118 14.92 15.39 9.04
CA ASP A 118 16.24 15.74 9.60
C ASP A 118 17.18 16.43 8.58
N GLY A 119 16.63 17.29 7.73
CA GLY A 119 17.39 17.99 6.69
C GLY A 119 17.53 17.22 5.37
N ASN A 120 17.09 15.95 5.31
CA ASN A 120 17.13 15.13 4.11
C ASN A 120 15.93 15.40 3.18
N TYR A 121 16.04 14.95 1.93
CA TYR A 121 14.98 15.01 0.91
C TYR A 121 14.45 16.42 0.61
N ARG A 122 15.30 17.45 0.77
CA ARG A 122 14.98 18.83 0.42
C ARG A 122 14.56 19.00 -1.05
N ARG A 123 14.95 18.07 -1.93
CA ARG A 123 14.52 18.01 -3.33
C ARG A 123 14.18 16.57 -3.70
N PHE A 124 13.16 16.42 -4.52
CA PHE A 124 12.80 15.16 -5.14
C PHE A 124 13.52 14.98 -6.48
N ASN A 125 14.01 13.77 -6.70
CA ASN A 125 14.61 13.38 -7.98
C ASN A 125 13.50 13.19 -9.03
N ARG A 126 13.89 13.29 -10.31
CA ARG A 126 13.01 12.91 -11.41
C ARG A 126 12.81 11.39 -11.40
N ALA A 127 11.66 10.94 -10.89
CA ALA A 127 11.35 9.52 -10.75
C ALA A 127 9.85 9.28 -10.60
N LEU A 128 9.47 8.00 -10.66
CA LEU A 128 8.18 7.51 -10.18
C LEU A 128 8.33 7.13 -8.71
N TYR A 129 7.36 7.51 -7.88
CA TYR A 129 7.31 7.19 -6.47
C TYR A 129 6.04 6.42 -6.15
N ALA A 130 6.14 5.34 -5.40
CA ALA A 130 5.00 4.75 -4.72
C ALA A 130 4.61 5.66 -3.55
N VAL A 131 3.34 6.03 -3.49
CA VAL A 131 2.75 6.63 -2.30
C VAL A 131 2.31 5.49 -1.39
N VAL A 132 2.82 5.50 -0.15
CA VAL A 132 2.52 4.44 0.83
C VAL A 132 1.95 5.04 2.10
N LEU A 133 1.07 4.29 2.76
CA LEU A 133 0.70 4.53 4.16
C LEU A 133 1.44 3.51 5.01
N ARG A 134 2.15 3.97 6.05
CA ARG A 134 2.90 3.08 6.94
C ARG A 134 2.59 3.36 8.40
N TYR A 135 2.85 2.38 9.25
CA TYR A 135 2.84 2.56 10.68
C TYR A 135 3.94 3.53 11.14
N ALA A 136 3.66 4.31 12.19
CA ALA A 136 4.64 5.16 12.86
C ALA A 136 4.36 5.20 14.38
N ASP A 137 5.43 5.07 15.18
CA ASP A 137 5.40 5.40 16.60
C ASP A 137 5.73 6.88 16.78
N VAL A 138 4.85 7.60 17.46
CA VAL A 138 5.10 8.99 17.85
C VAL A 138 5.26 9.04 19.35
N ALA A 139 6.48 9.33 19.80
CA ALA A 139 6.74 9.56 21.22
C ALA A 139 6.11 10.90 21.63
N THR A 140 5.23 10.87 22.63
CA THR A 140 4.46 12.00 23.11
C THR A 140 4.59 12.14 24.62
N ASP A 141 4.39 13.36 25.13
CA ASP A 141 4.53 13.72 26.54
C ASP A 141 5.95 13.50 27.12
N ILE A 142 6.19 14.06 28.30
CA ILE A 142 7.49 13.98 28.99
C ILE A 142 7.25 13.60 30.45
N ALA A 143 7.96 12.59 30.93
CA ALA A 143 7.99 12.14 32.32
C ALA A 143 9.38 12.38 32.93
N GLU A 144 9.39 12.69 34.23
CA GLU A 144 10.63 12.78 35.01
C GLU A 144 11.16 11.36 35.28
N VAL A 145 12.44 11.14 34.97
CA VAL A 145 13.14 9.90 35.31
C VAL A 145 13.76 10.07 36.68
N PHE A 146 13.25 9.31 37.66
CA PHE A 146 13.82 9.30 39.00
C PHE A 146 15.21 8.66 38.99
N PRO A 147 16.22 9.31 39.61
CA PRO A 147 17.57 8.76 39.68
C PRO A 147 17.56 7.39 40.37
N LYS A 148 18.19 6.40 39.75
CA LYS A 148 18.36 5.06 40.37
C LYS A 148 19.36 5.06 41.53
N ASP A 149 20.21 6.10 41.61
CA ASP A 149 21.22 6.31 42.65
C ASP A 149 21.22 7.76 43.15
N LEU A 150 21.61 7.99 44.41
CA LEU A 150 21.66 9.30 45.07
C LEU A 150 22.57 10.34 44.38
N GLY A 151 23.49 9.91 43.51
CA GLY A 151 24.38 10.78 42.73
C GLY A 151 24.00 10.94 41.25
N ALA A 152 22.98 10.24 40.77
CA ALA A 152 22.57 10.30 39.37
C ALA A 152 21.75 11.57 39.08
N ARG A 153 21.96 12.17 37.90
CA ARG A 153 21.21 13.36 37.48
C ARG A 153 19.78 12.97 37.13
N ARG A 154 18.83 13.83 37.53
CA ARG A 154 17.44 13.74 37.05
C ARG A 154 17.42 13.84 35.54
N GLY A 155 16.66 12.95 34.90
CA GLY A 155 16.45 12.92 33.47
C GLY A 155 14.99 13.19 33.12
N SER A 156 14.73 13.35 31.83
CA SER A 156 13.39 13.37 31.28
C SER A 156 13.32 12.42 30.10
N GLU A 157 12.26 11.63 30.03
CA GLU A 157 12.02 10.66 28.97
C GLU A 157 10.57 10.80 28.48
N TYR A 158 10.25 10.25 27.32
CA TYR A 158 8.89 10.32 26.80
C TYR A 158 7.94 9.50 27.68
N ALA A 159 6.76 10.05 27.97
CA ALA A 159 5.81 9.39 28.86
C ALA A 159 4.89 8.41 28.12
N LEU A 160 4.61 8.68 26.84
CA LEU A 160 3.68 7.92 26.02
C LEU A 160 4.28 7.63 24.64
N ILE A 161 3.86 6.51 24.08
CA ILE A 161 4.04 6.20 22.66
C ILE A 161 2.64 6.10 22.08
N THR A 162 2.36 6.93 21.07
CA THR A 162 1.09 6.92 20.34
C THR A 162 1.31 6.23 19.00
N GLU A 163 0.57 5.16 18.77
CA GLU A 163 0.52 4.50 17.47
C GLU A 163 -0.17 5.42 16.45
N SER A 164 0.45 5.58 15.28
CA SER A 164 -0.06 6.45 14.23
C SER A 164 0.27 5.90 12.85
N VAL A 165 -0.19 6.61 11.82
CA VAL A 165 0.09 6.31 10.42
C VAL A 165 0.71 7.52 9.74
N GLN A 166 1.61 7.27 8.80
CA GLN A 166 2.32 8.30 8.07
C GLN A 166 2.30 8.01 6.57
N LEU A 167 2.09 9.05 5.77
CA LEU A 167 2.31 9.00 4.33
C LEU A 167 3.81 9.03 4.02
N GLY A 168 4.24 8.17 3.10
CA GLY A 168 5.61 8.09 2.61
C GLY A 168 5.68 8.05 1.10
N LEU A 169 6.84 8.43 0.56
CA LEU A 169 7.19 8.27 -0.84
C LEU A 169 8.36 7.31 -0.96
N VAL A 170 8.17 6.21 -1.72
CA VAL A 170 9.22 5.22 -1.99
C VAL A 170 9.57 5.30 -3.48
N PRO A 171 10.81 5.62 -3.86
CA PRO A 171 11.19 5.67 -5.27
C PRO A 171 11.07 4.29 -5.90
N LEU A 172 10.34 4.18 -7.02
CA LEU A 172 10.23 2.96 -7.79
C LEU A 172 11.47 2.80 -8.70
N PRO A 173 11.99 1.58 -8.89
CA PRO A 173 13.10 1.32 -9.80
C PRO A 173 12.65 1.30 -11.27
N ILE A 174 11.68 2.13 -11.62
CA ILE A 174 11.12 2.27 -12.97
C ILE A 174 11.47 3.67 -13.47
N PRO A 175 12.18 3.80 -14.60
CA PRO A 175 12.55 5.11 -15.11
C PRO A 175 11.30 5.87 -15.54
N LEU A 176 11.20 7.15 -15.18
CA LEU A 176 10.15 8.02 -15.70
C LEU A 176 10.40 8.29 -17.20
N PRO A 177 9.55 7.84 -18.14
CA PRO A 177 9.75 8.09 -19.57
C PRO A 177 9.48 9.55 -19.96
N GLN A 178 9.93 9.97 -21.14
CA GLN A 178 9.54 11.25 -21.74
C GLN A 178 8.33 11.05 -22.66
N GLN A 179 7.18 10.72 -22.07
CA GLN A 179 5.91 10.47 -22.77
C GLN A 179 4.78 11.22 -22.06
N SER A 180 3.58 11.19 -22.63
CA SER A 180 2.41 11.76 -21.96
C SER A 180 2.08 10.98 -20.68
N ALA A 181 1.54 11.66 -19.66
CA ALA A 181 1.16 11.03 -18.39
C ALA A 181 0.24 9.82 -18.59
N LEU A 182 -0.73 9.93 -19.49
CA LEU A 182 -1.69 8.86 -19.81
C LEU A 182 -1.01 7.63 -20.39
N GLN A 183 -0.05 7.81 -21.31
CA GLN A 183 0.72 6.70 -21.89
C GLN A 183 1.62 6.01 -20.86
N ILE A 184 2.24 6.80 -19.97
CA ILE A 184 3.07 6.23 -18.89
C ILE A 184 2.19 5.37 -17.97
N ARG A 185 1.04 5.89 -17.53
CA ARG A 185 0.10 5.17 -16.67
C ARG A 185 -0.40 3.88 -17.32
N ALA A 186 -0.79 3.92 -18.60
CA ALA A 186 -1.24 2.73 -19.34
C ALA A 186 -0.15 1.66 -19.47
N ARG A 187 1.12 2.07 -19.63
CA ARG A 187 2.26 1.16 -19.64
C ARG A 187 2.51 0.55 -18.26
N LEU A 188 2.42 1.36 -17.20
CA LEU A 188 2.62 0.92 -15.82
C LEU A 188 1.59 -0.11 -15.37
N MET A 189 0.35 -0.05 -15.87
CA MET A 189 -0.66 -1.10 -15.59
C MET A 189 -0.09 -2.49 -15.92
N ARG A 190 0.50 -2.67 -17.11
CA ARG A 190 1.10 -3.95 -17.49
C ARG A 190 2.37 -4.30 -16.69
N GLU A 191 3.19 -3.31 -16.33
CA GLU A 191 4.45 -3.56 -15.61
C GLU A 191 4.22 -3.93 -14.14
N LEU A 192 3.18 -3.37 -13.52
CA LEU A 192 2.87 -3.52 -12.10
C LEU A 192 1.84 -4.61 -11.81
N LEU A 193 0.90 -4.89 -12.72
CA LEU A 193 -0.14 -5.89 -12.50
C LEU A 193 0.46 -7.28 -12.26
N GLY A 194 0.18 -7.84 -11.08
CA GLY A 194 0.68 -9.17 -10.68
C GLY A 194 2.20 -9.24 -10.45
N ASN A 195 2.92 -8.11 -10.41
CA ASN A 195 4.36 -8.12 -10.22
C ASN A 195 4.73 -8.08 -8.72
N GLU A 196 4.71 -9.26 -8.09
CA GLU A 196 5.01 -9.41 -6.65
C GLU A 196 6.42 -8.93 -6.29
N GLN A 197 7.39 -9.06 -7.20
CA GLN A 197 8.77 -8.66 -6.93
C GLN A 197 8.90 -7.13 -6.80
N LEU A 198 8.20 -6.37 -7.63
CA LEU A 198 8.13 -4.90 -7.50
C LEU A 198 7.34 -4.48 -6.27
N LEU A 199 6.27 -5.20 -5.93
CA LEU A 199 5.49 -4.94 -4.72
C LEU A 199 6.29 -5.22 -3.44
N GLY A 200 7.15 -6.24 -3.45
CA GLY A 200 8.08 -6.56 -2.35
C GLY A 200 9.17 -5.51 -2.10
N LEU A 201 9.27 -4.47 -2.95
CA LEU A 201 10.14 -3.31 -2.69
C LEU A 201 9.50 -2.30 -1.74
N LEU A 202 8.18 -2.38 -1.54
CA LEU A 202 7.50 -1.55 -0.55
C LEU A 202 7.82 -2.08 0.86
N PRO A 203 7.95 -1.20 1.87
CA PRO A 203 8.16 -1.64 3.24
C PRO A 203 7.07 -2.59 3.72
N GLU A 204 7.42 -3.67 4.42
CA GLU A 204 6.45 -4.66 4.90
C GLU A 204 5.42 -4.10 5.89
N ASP A 205 5.77 -3.02 6.61
CA ASP A 205 4.87 -2.29 7.52
C ASP A 205 4.09 -1.17 6.81
N ALA A 206 3.95 -1.26 5.48
CA ALA A 206 3.24 -0.27 4.67
C ALA A 206 2.30 -0.90 3.64
N VAL A 207 1.33 -0.11 3.17
CA VAL A 207 0.46 -0.45 2.04
C VAL A 207 0.61 0.56 0.91
N GLY A 208 0.60 0.06 -0.33
CA GLY A 208 0.61 0.89 -1.53
C GLY A 208 -0.74 1.59 -1.74
N LEU A 209 -0.70 2.89 -2.01
CA LEU A 209 -1.89 3.69 -2.29
C LEU A 209 -1.96 4.12 -3.76
N GLY A 210 -0.82 4.31 -4.42
CA GLY A 210 -0.78 4.80 -5.80
C GLY A 210 0.61 5.17 -6.27
N VAL A 211 0.72 5.65 -7.50
CA VAL A 211 1.98 6.08 -8.13
C VAL A 211 1.94 7.58 -8.39
N LEU A 212 2.94 8.29 -7.88
CA LEU A 212 3.15 9.72 -8.09
C LEU A 212 4.38 9.93 -8.98
N ALA A 213 4.22 10.67 -10.08
CA ALA A 213 5.35 11.11 -10.87
C ALA A 213 5.87 12.46 -10.40
N ILE A 214 7.18 12.56 -10.20
CA ILE A 214 7.84 13.82 -9.88
C ILE A 214 8.86 14.13 -10.97
N GLN A 215 8.81 15.35 -11.47
CA GLN A 215 9.76 15.87 -12.45
C GLN A 215 10.16 17.28 -12.06
N ASN A 216 11.47 17.56 -12.12
CA ASN A 216 12.05 18.86 -11.75
C ASN A 216 11.59 19.32 -10.37
N ASP A 217 11.66 18.43 -9.38
CA ASP A 217 11.22 18.70 -8.00
C ASP A 217 9.75 19.17 -7.90
N THR A 218 8.90 18.78 -8.84
CA THR A 218 7.47 19.16 -8.86
C THR A 218 6.62 17.92 -9.16
N PRO A 219 5.64 17.56 -8.30
CA PRO A 219 4.72 16.47 -8.60
C PRO A 219 3.88 16.80 -9.83
N GLN A 220 3.79 15.86 -10.76
CA GLN A 220 3.18 16.06 -12.07
C GLN A 220 1.77 15.49 -12.15
N TRP A 221 1.62 14.23 -11.73
CA TRP A 221 0.36 13.48 -11.77
C TRP A 221 0.40 12.34 -10.75
N LEU A 222 -0.80 11.89 -10.38
CA LEU A 222 -1.04 10.74 -9.52
C LEU A 222 -1.89 9.72 -10.29
N ASP A 223 -1.58 8.44 -10.11
CA ASP A 223 -2.51 7.34 -10.35
C ASP A 223 -2.80 6.64 -9.02
N ALA A 224 -4.05 6.67 -8.57
CA ALA A 224 -4.46 6.16 -7.27
C ALA A 224 -4.82 4.66 -7.28
N GLU A 225 -4.68 3.96 -8.41
CA GLU A 225 -5.13 2.56 -8.56
C GLU A 225 -3.99 1.60 -8.92
N LEU A 226 -2.91 2.07 -9.54
CA LEU A 226 -1.78 1.23 -9.98
C LEU A 226 -1.17 0.36 -8.88
N LEU A 227 -1.06 0.87 -7.65
CA LEU A 227 -0.51 0.13 -6.49
C LEU A 227 -1.56 -0.19 -5.43
N ARG A 228 -2.82 0.16 -5.70
CA ARG A 228 -3.92 0.00 -4.75
C ARG A 228 -4.44 -1.43 -4.81
N GLN A 229 -4.18 -2.19 -3.76
CA GLN A 229 -4.59 -3.59 -3.66
C GLN A 229 -5.69 -3.74 -2.61
N PRO A 230 -6.88 -4.27 -2.97
CA PRO A 230 -7.90 -4.59 -1.98
C PRO A 230 -7.42 -5.75 -1.10
N MET A 231 -7.80 -5.75 0.17
CA MET A 231 -7.50 -6.86 1.07
C MET A 231 -8.28 -8.10 0.62
N ARG A 232 -7.56 -9.22 0.50
CA ARG A 232 -8.11 -10.52 0.10
C ARG A 232 -7.64 -11.57 1.10
N ALA A 233 -8.60 -12.29 1.68
CA ALA A 233 -8.29 -13.39 2.59
C ALA A 233 -7.65 -14.57 1.84
N GLU A 234 -8.15 -14.87 0.64
CA GLU A 234 -7.59 -15.87 -0.26
C GLU A 234 -7.59 -15.34 -1.70
N PRO A 235 -6.52 -15.59 -2.49
CA PRO A 235 -6.49 -15.21 -3.90
C PRO A 235 -7.53 -15.97 -4.72
N ALA A 236 -8.40 -15.25 -5.43
CA ALA A 236 -9.37 -15.78 -6.37
C ALA A 236 -8.86 -15.69 -7.82
N LEU A 237 -9.32 -16.61 -8.68
CA LEU A 237 -8.94 -16.68 -10.10
C LEU A 237 -9.27 -15.42 -10.93
N GLY A 238 -10.13 -14.53 -10.41
CA GLY A 238 -10.59 -13.30 -11.07
C GLY A 238 -9.94 -12.01 -10.54
N ASP A 239 -9.08 -12.10 -9.54
CA ASP A 239 -8.58 -10.93 -8.81
C ASP A 239 -7.79 -9.96 -9.69
N LEU A 240 -6.86 -10.49 -10.49
CA LEU A 240 -6.06 -9.69 -11.41
C LEU A 240 -6.93 -9.04 -12.49
N GLN A 241 -7.98 -9.71 -12.93
CA GLN A 241 -8.93 -9.18 -13.91
C GLN A 241 -9.75 -8.05 -13.32
N SER A 242 -10.17 -8.17 -12.05
CA SER A 242 -10.86 -7.11 -11.32
C SER A 242 -9.95 -5.89 -11.07
N ASP A 243 -8.68 -6.12 -10.76
CA ASP A 243 -7.69 -5.04 -10.57
C ASP A 243 -7.41 -4.31 -11.89
N LEU A 244 -7.21 -5.07 -12.96
CA LEU A 244 -7.02 -4.52 -14.29
C LEU A 244 -8.25 -3.72 -14.75
N ALA A 245 -9.46 -4.22 -14.50
CA ALA A 245 -10.69 -3.51 -14.84
C ALA A 245 -10.79 -2.18 -14.08
N ARG A 246 -10.52 -2.17 -12.77
CA ARG A 246 -10.54 -0.94 -11.96
C ARG A 246 -9.51 0.10 -12.43
N GLN A 247 -8.28 -0.34 -12.70
CA GLN A 247 -7.22 0.53 -13.24
C GLN A 247 -7.59 1.08 -14.63
N TYR A 248 -8.18 0.23 -15.48
CA TYR A 248 -8.66 0.60 -16.81
C TYR A 248 -9.76 1.66 -16.74
N GLU A 249 -10.78 1.49 -15.90
CA GLU A 249 -11.90 2.44 -15.78
C GLU A 249 -11.41 3.83 -15.35
N LEU A 250 -10.51 3.88 -14.35
CA LEU A 250 -9.93 5.15 -13.90
C LEU A 250 -9.16 5.83 -15.04
N LEU A 251 -8.28 5.09 -15.71
CA LEU A 251 -7.47 5.66 -16.78
C LEU A 251 -8.31 6.04 -18.00
N LEU A 252 -9.36 5.28 -18.33
CA LEU A 252 -10.28 5.59 -19.40
C LEU A 252 -11.01 6.92 -19.13
N ALA A 253 -11.49 7.12 -17.91
CA ALA A 253 -12.13 8.38 -17.50
C ALA A 253 -11.17 9.57 -17.66
N ASP A 254 -9.90 9.40 -17.28
CA ASP A 254 -8.85 10.42 -17.43
C ASP A 254 -8.50 10.70 -18.90
N ILE A 255 -8.46 9.67 -19.75
CA ILE A 255 -8.26 9.84 -21.20
C ILE A 255 -9.42 10.63 -21.81
N LEU A 256 -10.66 10.26 -21.49
CA LEU A 256 -11.84 10.94 -22.03
C LEU A 256 -11.90 12.41 -21.58
N SER A 257 -11.57 12.70 -20.32
CA SER A 257 -11.52 14.08 -19.82
C SER A 257 -10.42 14.91 -20.49
N ALA A 258 -9.22 14.34 -20.68
CA ALA A 258 -8.11 14.97 -21.37
C ALA A 258 -8.42 15.23 -22.85
N ARG A 259 -9.07 14.30 -23.55
CA ARG A 259 -9.46 14.47 -24.95
C ARG A 259 -10.51 15.57 -25.11
N ARG A 260 -11.56 15.56 -24.28
CA ARG A 260 -12.61 16.59 -24.33
C ARG A 260 -12.07 17.99 -24.04
N SER A 261 -11.20 18.13 -23.02
CA SER A 261 -10.55 19.41 -22.73
C SER A 261 -9.62 19.88 -23.85
N GLY A 262 -9.06 18.96 -24.63
CA GLY A 262 -8.28 19.24 -25.84
C GLY A 262 -9.10 19.43 -27.13
N GLY A 263 -10.44 19.41 -27.05
CA GLY A 263 -11.32 19.57 -28.21
C GLY A 263 -11.45 18.32 -29.11
N LEU A 264 -10.95 17.17 -28.65
CA LEU A 264 -11.11 15.88 -29.32
C LEU A 264 -12.34 15.14 -28.80
N ASN A 265 -12.91 14.30 -29.65
CA ASN A 265 -14.02 13.40 -29.29
C ASN A 265 -13.50 12.12 -28.61
N GLY A 266 -14.41 11.31 -28.08
CA GLY A 266 -14.14 10.02 -27.46
C GLY A 266 -13.96 8.87 -28.43
N ASP A 267 -13.94 9.13 -29.74
CA ASP A 267 -13.66 8.12 -30.76
C ASP A 267 -12.13 7.97 -30.93
N PHE A 268 -11.57 6.87 -30.46
CA PHE A 268 -10.15 6.53 -30.56
C PHE A 268 -9.94 5.01 -30.48
N HIS A 269 -8.78 4.53 -30.96
CA HIS A 269 -8.44 3.12 -30.88
C HIS A 269 -7.87 2.79 -29.51
N ALA A 270 -8.27 1.67 -28.91
CA ALA A 270 -7.77 1.22 -27.61
C ALA A 270 -6.23 1.16 -27.58
N ALA A 271 -5.63 0.70 -28.68
CA ALA A 271 -4.18 0.57 -28.84
C ALA A 271 -3.41 1.91 -28.80
N ASP A 272 -4.09 3.06 -28.96
CA ASP A 272 -3.46 4.38 -28.86
C ASP A 272 -2.98 4.67 -27.43
N TYR A 273 -3.61 4.04 -26.43
CA TYR A 273 -3.30 4.24 -25.01
C TYR A 273 -2.99 2.92 -24.32
N PHE A 274 -3.83 1.91 -24.47
CA PHE A 274 -3.79 0.70 -23.67
C PHE A 274 -2.92 -0.38 -24.31
N SER A 275 -1.98 -0.90 -23.51
CA SER A 275 -1.19 -2.08 -23.89
C SER A 275 -1.82 -3.40 -23.45
N LEU A 276 -2.80 -3.33 -22.56
CA LEU A 276 -3.55 -4.43 -22.00
C LEU A 276 -4.98 -3.95 -21.72
N LEU A 277 -5.98 -4.75 -22.07
CA LEU A 277 -7.39 -4.48 -21.80
C LEU A 277 -7.94 -5.53 -20.84
N PRO A 278 -8.85 -5.15 -19.91
CA PRO A 278 -9.55 -6.12 -19.10
C PRO A 278 -10.51 -6.96 -19.97
N PRO A 279 -10.85 -8.19 -19.54
CA PRO A 279 -11.86 -9.01 -20.22
C PRO A 279 -13.28 -8.42 -20.12
N VAL A 280 -13.52 -7.55 -19.13
CA VAL A 280 -14.79 -6.86 -18.88
C VAL A 280 -14.50 -5.40 -18.55
N GLY A 281 -15.35 -4.49 -19.01
CA GLY A 281 -15.20 -3.06 -18.77
C GLY A 281 -16.07 -2.21 -19.66
N THR A 282 -16.06 -0.91 -19.42
CA THR A 282 -16.72 0.08 -20.25
C THR A 282 -15.87 0.41 -21.48
N LEU A 283 -16.48 1.11 -22.43
CA LEU A 283 -15.81 1.56 -23.65
C LEU A 283 -16.34 2.94 -24.03
N PRO A 284 -15.57 3.77 -24.76
CA PRO A 284 -16.02 5.08 -25.18
C PRO A 284 -17.29 5.00 -26.04
N LYS A 285 -18.37 5.62 -25.59
CA LYS A 285 -19.65 5.63 -26.32
C LYS A 285 -19.51 6.12 -27.76
N GLU A 286 -18.69 7.14 -28.00
CA GLU A 286 -18.48 7.75 -29.31
C GLU A 286 -17.67 6.88 -30.28
N ALA A 287 -17.00 5.83 -29.76
CA ALA A 287 -16.31 4.83 -30.57
C ALA A 287 -17.26 3.76 -31.13
N LEU A 288 -18.55 3.78 -30.79
CA LEU A 288 -19.57 2.88 -31.33
C LEU A 288 -20.64 3.64 -32.11
N ASP A 289 -21.00 3.10 -33.27
CA ASP A 289 -22.20 3.46 -34.00
C ASP A 289 -23.00 2.18 -34.30
N PRO A 290 -23.95 1.81 -33.44
CA PRO A 290 -24.73 0.59 -33.61
C PRO A 290 -25.69 0.66 -34.80
N VAL A 291 -26.04 1.85 -35.30
CA VAL A 291 -26.95 2.01 -36.45
C VAL A 291 -26.23 1.65 -37.74
N ASN A 292 -24.99 2.13 -37.89
CA ASN A 292 -24.16 1.85 -39.06
C ASN A 292 -23.23 0.63 -38.88
N GLY A 293 -23.29 -0.05 -37.72
CA GLY A 293 -22.46 -1.21 -37.42
C GLY A 293 -20.97 -0.89 -37.28
N ARG A 294 -20.62 0.35 -36.90
CA ARG A 294 -19.22 0.80 -36.76
C ARG A 294 -18.75 0.60 -35.32
N GLN A 295 -17.54 0.07 -35.16
CA GLN A 295 -16.78 0.14 -33.92
C GLN A 295 -15.37 0.65 -34.25
N GLY A 296 -14.92 1.68 -33.54
CA GLY A 296 -13.58 2.27 -33.70
C GLY A 296 -12.61 1.88 -32.57
N TYR A 297 -13.11 1.28 -31.49
CA TYR A 297 -12.30 1.07 -30.29
C TYR A 297 -11.33 -0.11 -30.43
N PHE A 298 -11.82 -1.27 -30.88
CA PHE A 298 -10.99 -2.44 -31.10
C PHE A 298 -10.34 -2.42 -32.49
N PRO A 299 -9.15 -3.00 -32.67
CA PRO A 299 -8.53 -3.15 -33.98
C PRO A 299 -9.40 -3.92 -34.98
N GLU A 300 -9.23 -3.69 -36.29
CA GLU A 300 -10.06 -4.29 -37.35
C GLU A 300 -10.05 -5.82 -37.39
N ASN A 301 -8.99 -6.46 -36.86
CA ASN A 301 -8.88 -7.91 -36.80
C ASN A 301 -9.67 -8.55 -35.64
N TYR A 302 -10.36 -7.75 -34.82
CA TYR A 302 -11.24 -8.25 -33.76
C TYR A 302 -12.67 -8.44 -34.29
N GLN A 303 -13.26 -9.61 -33.99
CA GLN A 303 -14.68 -9.83 -34.22
C GLN A 303 -15.48 -9.23 -33.06
N VAL A 304 -16.16 -8.11 -33.34
CA VAL A 304 -16.98 -7.40 -32.36
C VAL A 304 -18.46 -7.60 -32.70
N ALA A 305 -19.22 -8.09 -31.74
CA ALA A 305 -20.67 -8.18 -31.82
C ALA A 305 -21.30 -7.16 -30.86
N ILE A 306 -22.35 -6.47 -31.33
CA ILE A 306 -23.13 -5.54 -30.52
C ILE A 306 -24.52 -6.14 -30.34
N ALA A 307 -24.90 -6.39 -29.08
CA ALA A 307 -26.22 -6.92 -28.74
C ALA A 307 -26.94 -5.93 -27.83
N PRO A 308 -28.13 -5.41 -28.22
CA PRO A 308 -28.94 -4.61 -27.32
C PRO A 308 -29.51 -5.49 -26.22
N ILE A 309 -29.42 -5.01 -24.98
CA ILE A 309 -30.05 -5.62 -23.81
C ILE A 309 -31.24 -4.78 -23.37
N ARG A 310 -32.28 -5.41 -22.83
CA ARG A 310 -33.41 -4.67 -22.27
C ARG A 310 -32.97 -4.00 -20.98
N GLN A 311 -33.48 -2.79 -20.72
CA GLN A 311 -33.16 -2.07 -19.49
C GLN A 311 -33.47 -2.88 -18.22
N SER A 312 -34.51 -3.72 -18.25
CA SER A 312 -34.89 -4.64 -17.16
C SER A 312 -33.81 -5.70 -16.87
N ASP A 313 -33.01 -6.05 -17.87
CA ASP A 313 -32.08 -7.17 -17.82
C ASP A 313 -30.66 -6.70 -17.44
N VAL A 314 -30.42 -5.39 -17.36
CA VAL A 314 -29.13 -4.80 -16.98
C VAL A 314 -28.70 -5.28 -15.59
N ALA A 315 -29.64 -5.42 -14.65
CA ALA A 315 -29.34 -5.90 -13.30
C ALA A 315 -28.95 -7.39 -13.24
N LEU A 316 -29.16 -8.16 -14.32
CA LEU A 316 -28.79 -9.58 -14.39
C LEU A 316 -27.33 -9.80 -14.86
N ILE A 317 -26.65 -8.72 -15.29
CA ILE A 317 -25.31 -8.77 -15.88
C ILE A 317 -24.31 -7.82 -15.19
N GLN A 318 -24.72 -7.14 -14.12
CA GLN A 318 -23.89 -6.32 -13.24
C GLN A 318 -23.52 -7.11 -11.98
#